data_AF-A0A7V4IY47-F1
#
_entry.id   AF-A0A7V4IY47-F1
#
_cell.length_a   1.000
_cell.length_b   1.000
_cell.length_c   1.000
_cell.angle_alpha   90.00
_cell.angle_beta   90.00
_cell.angle_gamma   90.00
#
_symmetry.space_group_name_H-M   'P 1'
#
loop_
_entity.id
_entity.type
_entity.pdbx_description
1 polymer ?
#
loop_
_entity_poly.entity_id
_entity_poly.type
_entity_poly.pdbx_seq_one_letter_code
_entity_poly.pdbx_strand_id
1 'polypeptide(L)'
;MTMRGEQALEQRPKDGIGGKPDAIRAGVEHAESEIVITTDADCVHPIRWVRTMSSYFTTTTALVAGPVTLAAAPSLFARVERLDFLGLVISGAGLIGAGRPIICNGANLAYRRDA
;
A
#
# COMPACT_ATOMS: atom_id res chain seq x y z
N MET A 1 2.96 20.00 19.14
CA MET A 1 3.90 19.10 19.84
C MET A 1 4.41 18.09 18.81
N THR A 2 5.46 18.48 18.10
CA THR A 2 6.03 17.74 16.97
C THR A 2 6.94 16.65 17.53
N MET A 3 6.44 15.43 17.62
CA MET A 3 7.29 14.28 17.94
C MET A 3 8.04 13.88 16.67
N ARG A 4 9.34 14.18 16.67
CA ARG A 4 10.32 13.83 15.64
C ARG A 4 10.30 12.32 15.40
N GLY A 5 9.99 11.91 14.17
CA GLY A 5 10.15 10.52 13.71
C GLY A 5 11.59 10.02 13.71
N GLU A 6 12.58 10.89 13.98
CA GLU A 6 14.00 10.56 14.03
C GLU A 6 14.37 9.62 15.19
N GLN A 7 13.61 9.62 16.29
CA GLN A 7 13.97 8.84 17.49
C GLN A 7 13.55 7.36 17.44
N ALA A 8 12.79 6.94 16.43
CA ALA A 8 12.40 5.53 16.24
C ALA A 8 13.46 4.70 15.48
N LEU A 9 14.53 5.34 14.98
CA LEU A 9 15.58 4.67 14.19
C LEU A 9 16.81 4.28 15.02
N GLU A 10 16.96 4.81 16.24
CA GLU A 10 18.17 4.67 17.06
C GLU A 10 18.27 3.32 17.82
N GLN A 11 17.26 2.45 17.72
CA GLN A 11 17.22 1.16 18.45
C GLN A 11 17.18 -0.06 17.54
N ARG A 12 17.82 -0.03 16.36
CA ARG A 12 17.94 -1.23 15.51
C ARG A 12 19.24 -2.00 15.83
N PRO A 13 19.17 -3.31 16.10
CA PRO A 13 20.36 -4.13 16.29
C PRO A 13 21.24 -4.09 15.03
N LYS A 14 22.55 -3.97 15.23
CA LYS A 14 23.54 -3.73 14.16
C LYS A 14 23.77 -4.90 13.19
N ASP A 15 23.12 -6.05 13.43
CA ASP A 15 23.47 -7.32 12.77
C ASP A 15 22.29 -8.01 12.05
N GLY A 16 21.22 -7.28 11.72
CA GLY A 16 20.04 -7.85 11.05
C GLY A 16 19.48 -6.96 9.94
N ILE A 17 19.96 -7.13 8.71
CA ILE A 17 19.29 -6.61 7.51
C ILE A 17 18.24 -7.66 7.10
N GLY A 18 16.94 -7.41 7.25
CA GLY A 18 15.98 -8.45 6.86
C GLY A 18 14.48 -8.25 7.09
N GLY A 19 13.99 -7.02 7.26
CA GLY A 19 12.54 -6.77 7.43
C GLY A 19 11.84 -6.31 6.16
N LYS A 20 10.51 -6.45 6.11
CA LYS A 20 9.66 -5.89 5.02
C LYS A 20 9.98 -4.41 4.73
N PRO A 21 10.16 -3.51 5.73
CA PRO A 21 10.50 -2.11 5.45
C PRO A 21 11.85 -1.91 4.78
N ASP A 22 12.86 -2.74 5.09
CA ASP A 22 14.19 -2.62 4.51
C ASP A 22 14.21 -3.19 3.08
N ALA A 23 13.46 -4.26 2.83
CA ALA A 23 13.25 -4.80 1.48
C ALA A 23 12.52 -3.80 0.58
N ILE A 24 11.46 -3.14 1.08
CA ILE A 24 10.76 -2.08 0.34
C ILE A 24 11.70 -0.91 0.06
N ARG A 25 12.47 -0.45 1.07
CA ARG A 25 13.45 0.63 0.88
C ARG A 25 14.46 0.29 -0.22
N ALA A 26 15.07 -0.89 -0.14
CA ALA A 26 16.02 -1.35 -1.15
C ALA A 26 15.37 -1.41 -2.55
N GLY A 27 14.13 -1.89 -2.66
CA GLY A 27 13.39 -1.92 -3.92
C GLY A 27 13.14 -0.52 -4.50
N VAL A 28 12.78 0.45 -3.65
CA VAL A 28 12.57 1.85 -4.05
C VAL A 28 13.88 2.52 -4.47
N GLU A 29 14.97 2.29 -3.74
CA GLU A 29 16.30 2.83 -4.05
C GLU A 29 16.84 2.35 -5.41
N HIS A 30 16.49 1.13 -5.82
CA HIS A 30 16.88 0.56 -7.12
C HIS A 30 15.86 0.81 -8.23
N ALA A 31 14.70 1.41 -7.93
CA ALA A 31 13.68 1.68 -8.94
C ALA A 31 14.05 2.90 -9.80
N GLU A 32 14.12 2.71 -11.11
CA GLU A 32 14.45 3.77 -12.07
C GLU A 32 13.21 4.58 -12.52
N SER A 33 12.00 4.05 -12.30
CA SER A 33 10.75 4.70 -12.69
C SER A 33 10.31 5.78 -11.70
N GLU A 34 9.60 6.78 -12.21
CA GLU A 34 8.99 7.84 -11.38
C GLU A 34 7.88 7.30 -10.47
N ILE A 35 7.09 6.36 -10.98
CA ILE A 35 6.00 5.72 -10.24
C ILE A 35 6.51 4.38 -9.70
N VAL A 36 6.33 4.18 -8.39
CA VAL A 36 6.53 2.91 -7.71
C VAL A 36 5.16 2.28 -7.47
N ILE A 37 5.04 0.99 -7.78
CA ILE A 37 3.82 0.20 -7.51
C ILE A 37 4.21 -0.94 -6.58
N THR A 38 3.48 -1.11 -5.49
CA THR A 38 3.70 -2.18 -4.52
C THR A 38 2.52 -3.15 -4.51
N THR A 39 2.86 -4.42 -4.30
CA THR A 39 1.87 -5.46 -4.02
C THR A 39 2.46 -6.53 -3.11
N ASP A 40 1.60 -7.24 -2.39
CA ASP A 40 2.02 -8.38 -1.58
C ASP A 40 2.22 -9.62 -2.45
N ALA A 41 3.10 -10.53 -2.03
CA ALA A 41 3.50 -11.70 -2.82
C ALA A 41 2.36 -12.70 -3.06
N ASP A 42 1.29 -12.64 -2.28
CA ASP A 42 0.10 -13.48 -2.35
C ASP A 42 -1.05 -12.83 -3.14
N CYS A 43 -0.87 -11.61 -3.65
CA CYS A 43 -1.86 -10.95 -4.48
C CYS A 43 -1.87 -11.47 -5.91
N VAL A 44 -3.07 -11.66 -6.45
CA VAL A 44 -3.29 -12.04 -7.85
C VAL A 44 -3.96 -10.89 -8.58
N HIS A 45 -3.38 -10.49 -9.71
CA HIS A 45 -3.79 -9.31 -10.45
C HIS A 45 -4.25 -9.61 -11.89
N PRO A 46 -5.21 -8.87 -12.44
CA PRO A 46 -5.52 -8.91 -13.87
C PRO A 46 -4.31 -8.51 -14.73
N ILE A 47 -4.23 -9.03 -15.95
CA ILE A 47 -3.11 -8.75 -16.87
C ILE A 47 -2.87 -7.26 -17.15
N ARG A 48 -3.89 -6.41 -17.01
CA ARG A 48 -3.80 -4.96 -17.23
C ARG A 48 -3.59 -4.15 -15.94
N TRP A 49 -3.38 -4.79 -14.79
CA TRP A 49 -3.33 -4.13 -13.48
C TRP A 49 -2.35 -2.95 -13.41
N VAL A 50 -1.09 -3.16 -13.80
CA VAL A 50 -0.07 -2.09 -13.84
C VAL A 50 -0.54 -0.92 -14.70
N ARG A 51 -1.02 -1.20 -15.92
CA ARG A 51 -1.55 -0.16 -16.82
C ARG A 51 -2.73 0.60 -16.20
N THR A 52 -3.64 -0.11 -15.54
CA THR A 52 -4.80 0.50 -14.87
C THR A 52 -4.35 1.40 -13.73
N MET A 53 -3.49 0.92 -12.83
CA MET A 53 -2.97 1.71 -11.70
C MET A 53 -2.24 2.97 -12.18
N SER A 54 -1.33 2.83 -13.14
CA SER A 54 -0.59 3.96 -13.70
C SER A 54 -1.47 4.97 -14.43
N SER A 55 -2.61 4.55 -15.00
CA SER A 55 -3.50 5.45 -15.75
C SER A 55 -4.19 6.53 -14.90
N TYR A 56 -4.22 6.37 -13.57
CA TYR A 56 -4.80 7.35 -12.65
C TYR A 56 -3.85 8.49 -12.25
N PHE A 57 -2.58 8.42 -12.65
CA PHE A 57 -1.63 9.49 -12.38
C PHE A 57 -1.83 10.65 -13.35
N THR A 58 -2.19 11.82 -12.80
CA THR A 58 -2.05 13.12 -13.47
C THR A 58 -0.76 13.79 -12.97
N THR A 59 -0.45 14.99 -13.46
CA THR A 59 0.71 15.78 -13.00
C THR A 59 0.72 16.07 -11.50
N THR A 60 -0.44 16.01 -10.83
CA THR A 60 -0.58 16.33 -9.40
C THR A 60 -0.91 15.13 -8.52
N THR A 61 -1.20 13.96 -9.09
CA THR A 61 -1.48 12.76 -8.30
C THR A 61 -0.21 12.27 -7.62
N ALA A 62 -0.16 12.34 -6.29
CA ALA A 62 0.95 11.80 -5.48
C ALA A 62 0.86 10.28 -5.30
N LEU A 63 -0.36 9.76 -5.13
CA LEU A 63 -0.64 8.39 -4.73
C LEU A 63 -1.97 7.90 -5.32
N VAL A 64 -2.00 6.63 -5.69
CA VAL A 64 -3.19 5.89 -6.16
C VAL A 64 -3.33 4.64 -5.29
N ALA A 65 -4.46 4.53 -4.58
CA ALA A 65 -4.81 3.35 -3.79
C ALA A 65 -5.87 2.53 -4.54
N GLY A 66 -5.57 1.26 -4.79
CA GLY A 66 -6.50 0.31 -5.40
C GLY A 66 -7.23 -0.54 -4.36
N PRO A 67 -8.38 -1.13 -4.72
CA PRO A 67 -9.10 -2.04 -3.84
C PRO A 67 -8.32 -3.35 -3.65
N VAL A 68 -8.51 -3.97 -2.49
CA VAL A 68 -8.00 -5.30 -2.15
C VAL A 68 -9.19 -6.13 -1.65
N THR A 69 -9.21 -7.43 -1.91
CA THR A 69 -10.19 -8.35 -1.31
C THR A 69 -9.49 -9.62 -0.89
N LEU A 70 -9.92 -10.18 0.24
CA LEU A 70 -9.46 -11.50 0.68
C LEU A 70 -10.09 -12.58 -0.20
N ALA A 71 -9.33 -13.65 -0.43
CA ALA A 71 -9.82 -14.82 -1.16
C ALA A 71 -11.08 -15.39 -0.47
N ALA A 72 -12.05 -15.81 -1.27
CA ALA A 72 -13.25 -16.42 -0.73
C ALA A 72 -12.93 -17.79 -0.12
N ALA A 73 -13.41 -18.04 1.10
CA ALA A 73 -13.34 -19.33 1.76
C ALA A 73 -14.70 -19.68 2.39
N PRO A 74 -15.03 -20.97 2.55
CA PRO A 74 -16.37 -21.41 2.92
C PRO A 74 -16.71 -21.19 4.40
N SER A 75 -15.72 -20.97 5.27
CA SER A 75 -15.94 -20.87 6.71
C SER A 75 -16.65 -19.56 7.08
N LEU A 76 -17.47 -19.61 8.14
CA LEU A 76 -18.12 -18.42 8.69
C LEU A 76 -17.09 -17.36 9.09
N PHE A 77 -15.98 -17.80 9.70
CA PHE A 77 -14.89 -16.91 10.10
C PHE A 77 -14.32 -16.13 8.91
N ALA A 78 -13.96 -16.82 7.81
CA ALA A 78 -13.42 -16.15 6.63
C ALA A 78 -14.42 -15.18 5.98
N ARG A 79 -15.72 -15.48 6.06
CA ARG A 79 -16.77 -14.58 5.59
C ARG A 79 -16.86 -13.31 6.44
N VAL A 80 -16.73 -13.43 7.76
CA VAL A 80 -16.71 -12.29 8.69
C VAL A 80 -15.44 -11.47 8.49
N GLU A 81 -14.27 -12.10 8.42
CA GLU A 81 -12.99 -11.44 8.16
C GLU A 81 -13.02 -10.65 6.83
N ARG A 82 -13.55 -11.26 5.76
CA ARG A 82 -13.70 -10.59 4.48
C ARG A 82 -14.66 -9.40 4.54
N LEU A 83 -15.74 -9.49 5.33
CA LEU A 83 -16.69 -8.40 5.51
C LEU A 83 -16.05 -7.23 6.27
N ASP A 84 -15.32 -7.52 7.35
CA ASP A 84 -14.59 -6.51 8.12
C ASP A 84 -13.52 -5.80 7.25
N PHE A 85 -12.73 -6.60 6.53
CA PHE A 85 -11.73 -6.10 5.60
C PHE A 85 -12.35 -5.24 4.49
N LEU A 86 -13.50 -5.64 3.95
CA LEU A 86 -14.23 -4.84 2.97
C LEU A 86 -14.69 -3.49 3.56
N GLY A 87 -15.13 -3.48 4.82
CA GLY A 87 -15.46 -2.25 5.54
C GLY A 87 -14.30 -1.25 5.59
N LEU A 88 -13.08 -1.74 5.84
CA LEU A 88 -11.86 -0.92 5.82
C LEU A 88 -11.55 -0.37 4.42
N VAL A 89 -11.63 -1.21 3.39
CA VAL A 89 -11.38 -0.80 2.00
C VAL A 89 -12.39 0.25 1.54
N ILE A 90 -13.69 0.06 1.83
CA ILE A 90 -14.75 1.01 1.49
C ILE A 90 -14.56 2.32 2.26
N SER A 91 -14.23 2.25 3.55
CA SER A 91 -13.98 3.45 4.36
C SER A 91 -12.80 4.25 3.82
N GLY A 92 -11.72 3.58 3.40
CA GLY A 92 -10.58 4.22 2.74
C GLY A 92 -10.97 4.88 1.43
N ALA A 93 -11.71 4.19 0.57
CA ALA A 93 -12.21 4.76 -0.69
C ALA A 93 -13.12 5.98 -0.46
N GLY A 94 -14.02 5.92 0.53
CA GLY A 94 -14.89 7.04 0.91
C GLY A 94 -14.10 8.24 1.43
N LEU A 95 -13.08 7.99 2.27
CA LEU A 95 -12.19 9.03 2.78
C LEU A 95 -11.35 9.69 1.68
N ILE A 96 -10.84 8.91 0.72
CA ILE A 96 -10.17 9.44 -0.48
C ILE A 96 -11.14 10.33 -1.28
N GLY A 97 -12.36 9.85 -1.54
CA GLY A 97 -13.39 10.61 -2.25
C GLY A 97 -13.82 11.89 -1.52
N ALA A 98 -13.75 11.90 -0.19
CA ALA A 98 -14.03 13.05 0.66
C ALA A 98 -12.82 14.02 0.81
N GLY A 99 -11.72 13.80 0.09
CA GLY A 99 -10.52 14.64 0.18
C GLY A 99 -9.73 14.50 1.50
N ARG A 100 -9.94 13.41 2.24
CA ARG A 100 -9.27 13.11 3.52
C ARG A 100 -8.65 11.70 3.52
N PRO A 101 -7.66 11.41 2.65
CA PRO A 101 -7.11 10.07 2.47
C PRO A 101 -6.23 9.62 3.66
N ILE A 102 -6.87 9.16 4.74
CA ILE A 102 -6.18 8.80 6.01
C ILE A 102 -5.73 7.33 6.01
N ILE A 103 -6.43 6.44 5.31
CA ILE A 103 -6.13 5.01 5.25
C ILE A 103 -6.10 4.51 3.82
N CYS A 104 -5.19 3.58 3.55
CA CYS A 104 -5.11 2.81 2.31
C CYS A 104 -4.44 1.45 2.60
N ASN A 105 -4.42 0.56 1.61
CA ASN A 105 -3.77 -0.75 1.72
C ASN A 105 -2.52 -0.80 0.82
N GLY A 106 -1.38 -1.18 1.40
CA GLY A 106 -0.10 -1.29 0.68
C GLY A 106 -0.03 -2.42 -0.36
N ALA A 107 -0.95 -3.40 -0.30
CA ALA A 107 -1.00 -4.54 -1.22
C ALA A 107 -1.48 -4.17 -2.64
N ASN A 108 -2.05 -2.98 -2.82
CA ASN A 108 -2.44 -2.43 -4.12
C ASN A 108 -2.26 -0.91 -4.10
N LEU A 109 -1.01 -0.47 -4.05
CA LEU A 109 -0.65 0.94 -3.91
C LEU A 109 0.33 1.34 -5.00
N ALA A 110 0.13 2.54 -5.55
CA ALA A 110 1.10 3.17 -6.42
C ALA A 110 1.35 4.60 -5.94
N TYR A 111 2.59 5.08 -6.01
CA TYR A 111 2.94 6.43 -5.59
C TYR A 111 4.13 6.97 -6.40
N ARG A 112 4.26 8.30 -6.46
CA ARG A 112 5.46 8.94 -7.00
C ARG A 112 6.59 8.77 -6.01
N ARG A 113 7.77 8.35 -6.46
CA ARG A 113 8.93 8.11 -5.60
C ARG A 113 9.30 9.33 -4.74
N ASP A 114 9.11 10.52 -5.29
CA ASP A 114 9.54 11.78 -4.68
C ASP A 114 8.41 12.49 -3.89
N ALA A 115 7.27 11.83 -3.64
CA ALA A 115 6.11 12.37 -2.92
C ALA A 115 6.18 12.21 -1.40
#